data_AF-A0A482WMU3-F1
#
_entry.id   AF-A0A482WMU3-F1
#
_cell.length_a   1.000
_cell.length_b   1.000
_cell.length_c   1.000
_cell.angle_alpha   90.00
_cell.angle_beta   90.00
_cell.angle_gamma   90.00
#
_symmetry.space_group_name_H-M   'P 1'
#
loop_
_entity.id
_entity.type
_entity.pdbx_description
1 polymer ?
#
loop_
_entity_poly.entity_id
_entity_poly.type
_entity_poly.pdbx_seq_one_letter_code
_entity_poly.pdbx_strand_id
1 'polypeptide(L)'
;VLIDNEKVESGSLEADWDFLPPKKIKDPSAKKPDDWEDNATIDDPEDTKPEDWDKPQLIPDKDAVKPEDWDDEMDGEWEAPQVNNPEYKGEWKPKQIDNPKYK
;
A
#
# COMPACT_ATOMS: atom_id res chain seq x y z
N VAL A 1 43.86 -20.55 -23.48
CA VAL A 1 45.12 -20.81 -22.74
C VAL A 1 45.45 -22.28 -22.94
N LEU A 2 46.68 -22.61 -23.32
CA LEU A 2 47.10 -24.01 -23.53
C LEU A 2 47.98 -24.41 -22.36
N ILE A 3 47.47 -25.27 -21.48
CA ILE A 3 48.25 -25.91 -20.42
C ILE A 3 47.98 -27.41 -20.59
N ASP A 4 49.05 -28.16 -20.84
CA ASP A 4 49.06 -29.63 -20.93
C ASP A 4 48.10 -30.27 -21.95
N ASN A 5 48.34 -30.02 -23.24
CA ASN A 5 47.90 -30.84 -24.40
C ASN A 5 46.43 -31.34 -24.47
N GLU A 6 45.53 -30.82 -23.64
CA GLU A 6 44.09 -31.07 -23.64
C GLU A 6 43.38 -29.72 -23.79
N LYS A 7 42.48 -29.65 -24.76
CA LYS A 7 41.80 -28.42 -25.17
C LYS A 7 40.69 -28.09 -24.16
N VAL A 8 41.06 -27.50 -23.03
CA VAL A 8 40.13 -26.95 -22.05
C VAL A 8 39.57 -25.62 -22.60
N GLU A 9 38.27 -25.66 -22.91
CA GLU A 9 37.41 -24.56 -23.40
C GLU A 9 37.68 -24.01 -24.81
N SER A 10 36.86 -24.48 -25.76
CA SER A 10 36.45 -23.70 -26.94
C SER A 10 35.18 -22.92 -26.61
N GLY A 11 35.26 -22.00 -25.67
CA GLY A 11 34.27 -20.93 -25.48
C GLY A 11 34.78 -19.67 -26.19
N SER A 12 33.91 -18.93 -26.90
CA SER A 12 34.28 -17.61 -27.42
C SER A 12 34.46 -16.72 -26.19
N LEU A 13 35.70 -16.29 -25.92
CA LEU A 13 36.06 -15.40 -24.78
C LEU A 13 35.21 -14.12 -24.72
N GLU A 14 34.50 -13.77 -25.80
CA GLU A 14 33.60 -12.62 -25.87
C GLU A 14 32.18 -12.88 -25.35
N ALA A 15 31.78 -14.15 -25.14
CA ALA A 15 30.45 -14.53 -24.66
C ALA A 15 30.42 -14.76 -23.13
N ASP A 16 31.52 -15.26 -22.55
CA ASP A 16 31.65 -15.53 -21.11
C ASP A 16 32.03 -14.30 -20.27
N TRP A 17 32.44 -13.21 -20.93
CA TRP A 17 32.68 -11.93 -20.28
C TRP A 17 31.47 -11.02 -20.47
N ASP A 18 30.73 -10.80 -19.38
CA ASP A 18 29.66 -9.81 -19.19
C ASP A 18 30.21 -8.35 -19.26
N PHE A 19 31.13 -8.10 -20.18
CA PHE A 19 31.82 -6.82 -20.41
C PHE A 19 31.20 -6.05 -21.58
N LEU A 20 30.36 -6.71 -22.39
CA LEU A 20 29.59 -6.05 -23.42
C LEU A 20 28.28 -5.55 -22.79
N PRO A 21 27.99 -4.23 -22.85
CA PRO A 21 26.66 -3.76 -22.48
C PRO A 21 25.63 -4.54 -23.30
N PRO A 22 24.47 -4.90 -22.72
CA PRO A 22 23.48 -5.70 -23.41
C PRO A 22 23.20 -5.09 -24.78
N LYS A 23 23.40 -5.88 -25.87
CA LYS A 23 23.16 -5.45 -27.27
C LYS A 23 21.76 -4.86 -27.49
N LYS A 24 20.83 -5.14 -26.57
CA LYS A 24 19.52 -4.53 -26.47
C LYS A 24 19.51 -3.56 -25.29
N ILE A 25 19.95 -2.32 -25.52
CA ILE A 25 19.41 -1.21 -24.74
C ILE A 25 17.91 -1.20 -25.00
N LYS A 26 17.10 -1.48 -23.97
CA LYS A 26 15.66 -1.16 -24.03
C LYS A 26 15.59 0.30 -24.44
N ASP A 27 14.89 0.59 -25.54
CA ASP A 27 14.79 1.94 -26.09
C ASP A 27 14.53 2.95 -24.95
N PRO A 28 15.47 3.84 -24.61
CA PRO A 28 15.24 4.85 -23.58
C PRO A 28 14.16 5.86 -24.02
N SER A 29 13.82 5.84 -25.32
CA SER A 29 12.74 6.58 -25.97
C SER A 29 11.40 5.84 -25.91
N ALA A 30 11.39 4.53 -25.64
CA ALA A 30 10.18 3.75 -25.38
C ALA A 30 9.73 4.04 -23.94
N LYS A 31 9.33 5.28 -23.71
CA LYS A 31 8.51 5.62 -22.57
C LYS A 31 7.23 4.81 -22.71
N LYS A 32 6.81 4.13 -21.64
CA LYS A 32 5.42 3.69 -21.55
C LYS A 32 4.56 4.91 -21.91
N PRO A 33 3.56 4.78 -22.80
CA PRO A 33 2.67 5.90 -23.08
C PRO A 33 2.13 6.41 -21.74
N ASP A 34 1.96 7.72 -21.59
CA ASP A 34 1.45 8.33 -20.34
C ASP A 34 0.07 7.75 -19.92
N ASP A 35 -0.63 7.11 -20.87
CA ASP A 35 -1.90 6.40 -20.71
C ASP A 35 -1.74 4.89 -20.36
N TRP A 36 -0.51 4.36 -20.26
CA TRP A 36 -0.25 3.03 -19.71
C TRP A 36 -0.42 3.11 -18.19
N GLU A 37 -1.50 2.53 -17.68
CA GLU A 37 -1.64 2.27 -16.25
C GLU A 37 -1.08 0.88 -15.92
N ASP A 38 0.03 0.85 -15.17
CA ASP A 38 0.63 -0.40 -14.66
C ASP A 38 -0.22 -1.05 -13.56
N ASN A 39 -1.22 -0.33 -13.05
CA ASN A 39 -2.18 -0.82 -12.08
C ASN A 39 -3.24 -1.68 -12.78
N ALA A 40 -3.14 -2.99 -12.56
CA ALA A 40 -4.16 -3.96 -12.97
C ALA A 40 -5.54 -3.66 -12.37
N THR A 41 -5.57 -2.95 -11.24
CA THR A 41 -6.78 -2.57 -10.53
C THR A 41 -6.78 -1.08 -10.22
N ILE A 42 -7.90 -0.40 -10.49
CA ILE A 42 -8.15 0.99 -10.12
C ILE A 42 -9.12 1.06 -8.95
N ASP A 43 -9.07 2.14 -8.16
CA ASP A 43 -10.06 2.41 -7.12
C ASP A 43 -11.41 2.72 -7.77
N ASP A 44 -12.48 2.06 -7.31
CA ASP A 44 -13.83 2.24 -7.83
C ASP A 44 -14.33 3.68 -7.54
N PRO A 45 -14.62 4.50 -8.57
CA PRO A 45 -15.08 5.87 -8.37
C PRO A 45 -16.55 5.97 -7.92
N GLU A 46 -17.33 4.90 -8.02
CA GLU A 46 -18.72 4.83 -7.54
C GLU A 46 -18.79 4.31 -6.09
N ASP A 47 -17.82 3.51 -5.65
CA ASP A 47 -17.65 3.11 -4.25
C ASP A 47 -17.13 4.32 -3.47
N THR A 48 -18.05 5.04 -2.85
CA THR A 48 -17.74 6.19 -2.00
C THR A 48 -17.76 5.76 -0.54
N LYS A 49 -16.82 6.29 0.27
CA LYS A 49 -16.80 6.03 1.72
C LYS A 49 -18.17 6.40 2.30
N PRO A 50 -18.91 5.45 2.91
CA PRO A 50 -20.14 5.77 3.60
C PRO A 50 -19.83 6.72 4.77
N GLU A 51 -20.66 7.74 5.01
CA GLU A 51 -20.51 8.60 6.20
C GLU A 51 -20.58 7.78 7.51
N ASP A 52 -21.31 6.66 7.50
CA ASP A 52 -21.40 5.70 8.61
C ASP A 52 -20.10 4.88 8.84
N TRP A 53 -19.13 4.95 7.93
CA TRP A 53 -17.85 4.23 8.07
C TRP A 53 -16.81 5.04 8.83
N ASP A 54 -16.82 6.37 8.71
CA ASP A 54 -15.88 7.28 9.40
C ASP A 54 -16.29 7.52 10.86
N LYS A 55 -16.71 6.46 11.54
CA LYS A 55 -16.98 6.53 12.97
C LYS A 55 -15.64 6.61 13.72
N PRO A 56 -15.55 7.38 14.81
CA PRO A 56 -14.33 7.42 15.61
C PRO A 56 -14.10 6.06 16.28
N GLN A 57 -12.83 5.66 16.42
CA GLN A 57 -12.46 4.39 17.09
C GLN A 57 -12.87 4.39 18.57
N LEU A 58 -12.91 5.60 19.16
CA LEU A 58 -13.21 5.87 20.56
C LEU A 58 -14.42 6.79 20.61
N ILE A 59 -15.53 6.30 21.15
CA ILE A 59 -16.72 7.11 21.41
C ILE A 59 -16.82 7.38 22.91
N PRO A 60 -17.35 8.54 23.34
CA PRO A 60 -17.68 8.75 24.75
C PRO A 60 -18.71 7.70 25.15
N ASP A 61 -18.43 7.03 26.27
CA ASP A 61 -19.30 6.02 26.82
C ASP A 61 -20.65 6.64 27.21
N LYS A 62 -21.72 6.22 26.54
CA LYS A 62 -23.07 6.71 26.84
C LYS A 62 -23.65 6.09 28.10
N ASP A 63 -23.10 4.95 28.54
CA ASP A 63 -23.49 4.27 29.76
C ASP A 63 -22.65 4.73 30.95
N ALA A 64 -21.53 5.43 30.72
CA ALA A 64 -20.79 6.06 31.78
C ALA A 64 -21.59 7.22 32.37
N VAL A 65 -21.87 7.10 33.66
CA VAL A 65 -22.49 8.15 34.46
C VAL A 65 -21.42 8.79 35.33
N LYS A 66 -21.54 10.10 35.54
CA LYS A 66 -20.72 10.82 36.52
C LYS A 66 -20.88 10.13 37.89
N PRO A 67 -19.78 9.74 38.55
CA PRO A 67 -19.84 9.15 39.89
C PRO A 67 -20.52 10.09 40.88
N GLU A 68 -21.29 9.54 41.82
CA GLU A 68 -21.91 10.34 42.89
C GLU A 68 -20.86 11.03 43.79
N ASP A 69 -19.64 10.50 43.83
CA ASP A 69 -18.51 11.03 44.59
C ASP A 69 -17.70 12.10 43.83
N TRP A 70 -18.11 12.47 42.60
CA TRP A 70 -17.40 13.48 41.80
C TRP A 70 -17.91 14.89 42.07
N ASP A 71 -17.00 15.79 42.41
CA ASP A 71 -17.28 17.19 42.71
C ASP A 71 -16.77 18.11 41.57
N ASP A 72 -17.66 18.75 40.82
CA ASP A 72 -17.26 19.61 39.70
C ASP A 72 -16.51 20.88 40.15
N GLU A 73 -16.69 21.32 41.40
CA GLU A 73 -16.01 22.51 41.94
C GLU A 73 -14.58 22.21 42.39
N MET A 74 -14.30 20.96 42.80
CA MET A 74 -12.99 20.53 43.29
C MET A 74 -12.18 19.75 42.24
N ASP A 75 -12.83 18.86 41.48
CA ASP A 75 -12.22 17.99 40.47
C ASP A 75 -12.39 18.51 39.03
N GLY A 76 -13.32 19.44 38.79
CA GLY A 76 -13.59 20.04 37.48
C GLY A 76 -14.72 19.34 36.68
N GLU A 77 -14.94 19.77 35.44
CA GLU A 77 -15.97 19.17 34.57
C GLU A 77 -15.65 17.70 34.29
N TRP A 78 -16.57 16.81 34.65
CA TRP A 78 -16.42 15.38 34.41
C TRP A 78 -16.45 15.04 32.92
N GLU A 79 -15.38 14.41 32.42
CA GLU A 79 -15.33 13.86 31.07
C GLU A 79 -15.62 12.36 31.08
N ALA A 80 -16.61 11.93 30.29
CA ALA A 80 -16.93 10.52 30.15
C ALA A 80 -15.75 9.73 29.56
N PRO A 81 -15.48 8.51 30.07
CA PRO A 81 -14.44 7.66 29.52
C PRO A 81 -14.73 7.33 28.05
N GLN A 82 -13.66 7.25 27.26
CA GLN A 82 -13.75 6.84 25.86
C GLN A 82 -13.74 5.30 25.77
N VAL A 83 -14.76 4.73 25.15
CA VAL A 83 -14.88 3.28 24.92
C VAL A 83 -14.66 2.93 23.46
N ASN A 84 -14.17 1.71 23.22
CA ASN A 84 -13.98 1.19 21.87
C ASN A 84 -15.34 1.13 21.17
N ASN A 85 -15.45 1.83 20.06
CA ASN A 85 -16.67 1.86 19.29
C ASN A 85 -16.88 0.51 18.59
N PRO A 86 -17.93 -0.26 18.94
CA PRO A 86 -18.21 -1.54 18.29
C PRO A 86 -18.56 -1.38 16.80
N GLU A 87 -18.96 -0.17 16.38
CA GLU A 87 -19.25 0.16 15.00
C GLU A 87 -18.03 0.72 14.24
N TYR A 88 -16.86 0.80 14.86
CA TYR A 88 -15.64 1.21 14.17
C TYR A 88 -15.19 0.12 13.20
N LYS A 89 -15.35 0.39 11.89
CA LYS A 89 -15.01 -0.55 10.81
C LYS A 89 -13.57 -0.39 10.31
N GLY A 90 -12.78 0.52 10.89
CA GLY A 90 -11.38 0.77 10.51
C GLY A 90 -11.22 1.74 9.33
N GLU A 91 -10.00 1.85 8.80
CA GLU A 91 -9.74 2.63 7.59
C GLU A 91 -10.50 2.02 6.40
N TRP A 92 -11.46 2.75 5.85
CA TRP A 92 -12.17 2.35 4.63
C TRP A 92 -11.19 2.25 3.48
N LYS A 93 -11.31 1.19 2.68
CA LYS A 93 -10.60 1.04 1.42
C LYS A 93 -11.62 0.88 0.30
N PRO A 94 -11.51 1.66 -0.79
CA PRO A 94 -12.39 1.51 -1.94
C PRO A 94 -12.27 0.11 -2.50
N LYS A 95 -13.35 -0.36 -3.14
CA LYS A 95 -13.28 -1.58 -3.95
C LYS A 95 -12.30 -1.34 -5.10
N GLN A 96 -11.50 -2.35 -5.38
CA GLN A 96 -10.59 -2.35 -6.51
C GLN A 96 -11.29 -3.02 -7.69
N ILE A 97 -11.47 -2.29 -8.78
CA ILE A 97 -12.06 -2.81 -10.02
C ILE A 97 -10.97 -3.08 -11.04
N ASP A 98 -11.16 -4.12 -11.86
CA ASP A 98 -10.27 -4.43 -12.97
C ASP A 98 -10.18 -3.23 -13.90
N ASN A 99 -8.96 -2.75 -14.15
CA ASN A 99 -8.75 -1.59 -15.00
C ASN A 99 -8.89 -2.01 -16.47
N PRO A 100 -9.94 -1.56 -17.19
CA PRO A 100 -10.10 -1.90 -18.62
C PRO A 100 -9.01 -1.26 -19.50
N LYS A 101 -8.22 -0.31 -18.96
CA LYS A 101 -7.05 0.28 -19.60
C LYS A 101 -5.74 -0.47 -19.31
N TYR A 102 -5.77 -1.51 -18.47
CA TYR A 102 -4.60 -2.37 -18.24
C TYR A 102 -4.24 -3.13 -19.52
N LYS A 103 -2.97 -3.03 -19.94
CA LYS A 103 -2.48 -3.50 -21.26
C LYS A 103 -1.14 -4.20 -21.16
#